data_AF-A0A7C4PUC6-F1
#
_entry.id   AF-A0A7C4PUC6-F1
#
_cell.length_a   1.000
_cell.length_b   1.000
_cell.length_c   1.000
_cell.angle_alpha   90.00
_cell.angle_beta   90.00
_cell.angle_gamma   90.00
#
_symmetry.space_group_name_H-M   'P 1'
#
loop_
_entity.id
_entity.type
_entity.pdbx_description
1 polymer ?
#
loop_
_entity_poly.entity_id
_entity_poly.type
_entity_poly.pdbx_seq_one_letter_code
_entity_poly.pdbx_strand_id
1 'polypeptide(L)'
;MRPVPKSQNSSCRASCWPGWVGPRGSTSSGKSPREKSTSTSTRPRSKITAPTGFMGASMPSSAPSFKMPGAMERTGRLPGRTCRPSLTSPGSVRTMRAMLDYAAIINRAIELLTNPRRAFRVIRDETVPGRSLILRYTLVLAAVPTVCTFLGQLSYGLGFGFSLLHSMLMLGVYLGTMFLIGPLVNAMAPSFGTVRNENAAYKLMIYGVTPVWVAGVLTLFPGLSILAMLAGFGYSVYLVYQGCRILMDTPEEKAVAFSLAAVGVLLVVTVIAGVIVEQMVGSMVAPNPIVPGGRPLPIPH
;
A
#
# COMPACT_ATOMS: atom_id res chain seq x y z
N MET A 1 69.41 23.81 -37.02
CA MET A 1 68.14 24.30 -37.60
C MET A 1 67.64 25.48 -36.75
N ARG A 2 67.28 26.59 -37.43
CA ARG A 2 66.61 27.79 -36.91
C ARG A 2 65.20 27.46 -36.32
N PRO A 3 64.58 28.38 -35.55
CA PRO A 3 63.58 28.12 -34.49
C PRO A 3 62.13 28.54 -34.84
N VAL A 4 61.20 28.60 -33.84
CA VAL A 4 59.88 29.34 -33.73
C VAL A 4 58.61 28.42 -33.61
N PRO A 5 57.51 28.77 -32.86
CA PRO A 5 57.19 28.22 -31.52
C PRO A 5 55.65 27.98 -31.26
N LYS A 6 55.24 27.92 -29.96
CA LYS A 6 53.94 28.31 -29.33
C LYS A 6 52.73 27.32 -29.21
N SER A 7 52.30 27.21 -27.94
CA SER A 7 50.90 27.17 -27.39
C SER A 7 50.08 25.88 -27.61
N GLN A 8 49.22 25.36 -26.71
CA GLN A 8 48.36 25.90 -25.63
C GLN A 8 48.25 24.85 -24.48
N ASN A 9 48.29 25.24 -23.19
CA ASN A 9 47.16 25.51 -22.26
C ASN A 9 46.20 24.30 -22.05
N SER A 10 45.66 23.97 -20.88
CA SER A 10 45.66 24.56 -19.54
C SER A 10 44.87 23.62 -18.58
N SER A 11 45.40 23.43 -17.38
CA SER A 11 44.75 23.42 -16.05
C SER A 11 43.24 23.15 -15.85
N CYS A 12 42.95 22.46 -14.72
CA CYS A 12 41.87 22.71 -13.73
C CYS A 12 40.43 22.32 -14.16
N ARG A 13 39.52 21.77 -13.33
CA ARG A 13 39.23 21.78 -11.88
C ARG A 13 38.27 20.58 -11.61
N ALA A 14 38.46 19.78 -10.56
CA ALA A 14 37.94 19.98 -9.19
C ALA A 14 36.41 19.74 -9.09
N SER A 15 35.84 18.73 -8.42
CA SER A 15 36.03 18.12 -7.09
C SER A 15 35.02 18.61 -6.03
N CYS A 16 34.44 17.62 -5.34
CA CYS A 16 34.12 17.59 -3.91
C CYS A 16 32.97 18.44 -3.33
N TRP A 17 32.04 17.68 -2.72
CA TRP A 17 31.33 18.01 -1.48
C TRP A 17 32.22 18.70 -0.43
N PRO A 18 31.62 19.50 0.46
CA PRO A 18 31.71 19.13 1.88
C PRO A 18 30.46 19.46 2.72
N GLY A 19 30.22 18.66 3.77
CA GLY A 19 29.51 19.11 4.97
C GLY A 19 30.39 20.00 5.86
N TRP A 20 29.83 20.54 6.96
CA TRP A 20 30.44 21.14 8.19
C TRP A 20 29.38 22.10 8.79
N VAL A 21 28.83 21.92 10.00
CA VAL A 21 29.30 22.27 11.38
C VAL A 21 29.79 23.73 11.55
N GLY A 22 29.10 24.50 12.42
CA GLY A 22 29.33 25.94 12.74
C GLY A 22 30.61 26.24 13.56
N PRO A 23 30.91 27.51 13.94
CA PRO A 23 30.21 28.23 15.03
C PRO A 23 30.17 29.79 15.01
N ARG A 24 29.35 30.37 15.93
CA ARG A 24 29.41 31.68 16.65
C ARG A 24 29.56 33.04 15.91
N GLY A 25 28.66 34.00 16.25
CA GLY A 25 29.06 35.36 16.68
C GLY A 25 28.37 36.60 16.05
N SER A 26 27.83 37.46 16.93
CA SER A 26 27.59 38.93 16.86
C SER A 26 26.47 39.57 15.99
N THR A 27 25.40 39.98 16.68
CA THR A 27 24.80 41.35 16.80
C THR A 27 24.87 42.36 15.65
N SER A 28 23.70 42.89 15.23
CA SER A 28 23.29 44.32 15.27
C SER A 28 22.10 44.54 14.30
N SER A 29 20.92 44.93 14.79
CA SER A 29 20.35 46.30 14.73
C SER A 29 19.88 46.75 13.33
N GLY A 30 18.60 47.14 13.22
CA GLY A 30 18.10 47.90 12.06
C GLY A 30 16.57 47.87 11.93
N LYS A 31 15.93 49.02 12.17
CA LYS A 31 14.48 49.26 12.25
C LYS A 31 13.81 49.36 10.85
N SER A 32 12.51 48.99 10.80
CA SER A 32 11.30 49.63 10.17
C SER A 32 11.46 50.84 9.22
N PRO A 33 10.49 51.26 8.34
CA PRO A 33 9.04 50.94 8.31
C PRO A 33 8.30 50.87 6.93
N ARG A 34 7.08 50.31 6.97
CA ARG A 34 5.78 50.76 6.39
C ARG A 34 5.76 51.65 5.12
N GLU A 35 5.03 51.22 4.08
CA GLU A 35 4.15 52.13 3.31
C GLU A 35 2.95 51.41 2.64
N LYS A 36 1.80 52.06 2.70
CA LYS A 36 0.50 51.71 2.08
C LYS A 36 0.35 52.53 0.80
N SER A 37 -0.27 51.98 -0.25
CA SER A 37 -1.24 52.76 -1.04
C SER A 37 -2.10 51.89 -1.95
N THR A 38 -3.39 52.14 -1.84
CA THR A 38 -4.52 51.76 -2.68
C THR A 38 -4.54 52.56 -3.98
N SER A 39 -4.96 51.96 -5.11
CA SER A 39 -5.82 52.65 -6.08
C SER A 39 -6.55 51.70 -7.04
N THR A 40 -7.87 51.70 -6.92
CA THR A 40 -8.89 51.30 -7.89
C THR A 40 -8.85 52.21 -9.12
N SER A 41 -8.98 51.68 -10.35
CA SER A 41 -9.55 52.42 -11.50
C SER A 41 -10.01 51.50 -12.64
N THR A 42 -11.34 51.36 -12.73
CA THR A 42 -12.25 51.51 -13.88
C THR A 42 -11.81 51.18 -15.35
N ARG A 43 -12.64 50.31 -15.97
CA ARG A 43 -12.96 49.97 -17.41
C ARG A 43 -12.88 51.13 -18.45
N PRO A 44 -13.02 50.93 -19.81
CA PRO A 44 -13.72 49.83 -20.55
C PRO A 44 -13.18 49.32 -21.93
N ARG A 45 -13.61 48.09 -22.28
CA ARG A 45 -14.24 47.59 -23.54
C ARG A 45 -13.87 48.21 -24.92
N SER A 46 -13.38 47.38 -25.83
CA SER A 46 -13.79 47.40 -27.25
C SER A 46 -13.83 45.97 -27.85
N LYS A 47 -14.97 45.64 -28.46
CA LYS A 47 -15.19 44.53 -29.39
C LYS A 47 -14.67 44.94 -30.77
N ILE A 48 -14.26 44.00 -31.63
CA ILE A 48 -14.42 43.96 -33.11
C ILE A 48 -13.69 42.70 -33.61
N THR A 49 -14.40 41.59 -33.83
CA THR A 49 -14.92 41.03 -35.11
C THR A 49 -13.95 40.10 -35.85
N ALA A 50 -14.41 38.87 -36.11
CA ALA A 50 -13.83 37.88 -37.02
C ALA A 50 -14.01 38.28 -38.50
N PRO A 51 -13.33 37.61 -39.44
CA PRO A 51 -14.08 36.78 -40.40
C PRO A 51 -13.46 35.39 -40.71
N THR A 52 -14.35 34.44 -41.07
CA THR A 52 -14.31 33.45 -42.18
C THR A 52 -12.95 32.83 -42.58
N GLY A 53 -12.71 31.52 -42.57
CA GLY A 53 -13.51 30.45 -43.17
C GLY A 53 -13.09 30.22 -44.63
N PHE A 54 -12.18 29.29 -44.91
CA PHE A 54 -12.05 28.67 -46.25
C PHE A 54 -11.45 27.26 -46.16
N MET A 55 -12.07 26.37 -46.92
CA MET A 55 -11.90 24.92 -46.96
C MET A 55 -11.18 24.58 -48.27
N GLY A 56 -10.29 23.59 -48.26
CA GLY A 56 -10.02 22.78 -49.44
C GLY A 56 -8.60 22.85 -50.05
N ALA A 57 -8.03 21.65 -50.18
CA ALA A 57 -7.37 21.09 -51.37
C ALA A 57 -5.84 20.89 -51.38
N SER A 58 -5.53 19.62 -51.63
CA SER A 58 -4.50 19.05 -52.53
C SER A 58 -3.03 18.93 -52.09
N MET A 59 -2.59 17.66 -52.08
CA MET A 59 -1.20 17.19 -52.22
C MET A 59 -0.59 17.61 -53.57
N PRO A 60 0.75 17.69 -53.65
CA PRO A 60 1.51 16.74 -54.48
C PRO A 60 2.83 16.30 -53.80
N SER A 61 3.23 15.01 -53.82
CA SER A 61 4.05 14.34 -54.86
C SER A 61 5.29 15.10 -55.34
N SER A 62 6.48 14.74 -54.82
CA SER A 62 7.71 14.49 -55.61
C SER A 62 8.92 14.19 -54.72
N ALA A 63 9.57 13.06 -54.99
CA ALA A 63 10.92 12.71 -54.55
C ALA A 63 11.97 13.32 -55.50
N PRO A 64 13.26 13.36 -55.11
CA PRO A 64 14.24 12.74 -56.01
C PRO A 64 15.44 12.02 -55.34
N SER A 65 15.88 10.98 -56.05
CA SER A 65 17.24 10.49 -56.33
C SER A 65 18.26 10.17 -55.23
N PHE A 66 18.35 8.86 -55.00
CA PHE A 66 19.52 7.98 -54.95
C PHE A 66 20.85 8.49 -55.55
N LYS A 67 21.95 8.31 -54.80
CA LYS A 67 23.31 8.15 -55.36
C LYS A 67 24.15 7.23 -54.46
N MET A 68 24.45 6.02 -54.95
CA MET A 68 25.53 5.16 -54.45
C MET A 68 26.89 5.58 -55.05
N PRO A 69 27.98 5.27 -54.35
CA PRO A 69 28.93 4.25 -54.82
C PRO A 69 29.13 3.19 -53.72
N GLY A 70 29.33 1.90 -53.97
CA GLY A 70 30.06 1.28 -55.07
C GLY A 70 31.31 0.59 -54.50
N ALA A 71 31.14 -0.70 -54.15
CA ALA A 71 32.11 -1.80 -54.03
C ALA A 71 33.42 -1.63 -53.22
N MET A 72 33.71 -2.58 -52.32
CA MET A 72 34.55 -3.74 -52.66
C MET A 72 34.79 -4.65 -51.45
N GLU A 73 34.54 -5.95 -51.67
CA GLU A 73 34.82 -7.11 -50.81
C GLU A 73 36.25 -7.18 -50.26
N ARG A 74 36.39 -7.71 -49.03
CA ARG A 74 37.21 -8.92 -48.81
C ARG A 74 36.90 -9.64 -47.49
N THR A 75 36.29 -10.80 -47.68
CA THR A 75 36.39 -12.07 -46.95
C THR A 75 37.56 -12.23 -45.96
N GLY A 76 37.30 -12.84 -44.79
CA GLY A 76 38.38 -13.41 -43.98
C GLY A 76 38.13 -13.79 -42.52
N ARG A 77 37.23 -14.75 -42.26
CA ARG A 77 37.41 -15.83 -41.25
C ARG A 77 37.48 -15.44 -39.74
N LEU A 78 36.33 -15.59 -39.06
CA LEU A 78 36.20 -15.73 -37.60
C LEU A 78 36.78 -17.09 -37.12
N PRO A 79 37.59 -17.16 -36.05
CA PRO A 79 37.74 -18.38 -35.29
C PRO A 79 36.64 -18.48 -34.22
N GLY A 80 35.93 -19.60 -34.24
CA GLY A 80 34.75 -19.87 -33.42
C GLY A 80 34.98 -19.73 -31.93
N ARG A 81 34.14 -18.90 -31.31
CA ARG A 81 33.77 -19.08 -29.91
C ARG A 81 32.60 -20.04 -29.90
N THR A 82 32.88 -21.29 -29.54
CA THR A 82 31.86 -22.26 -29.16
C THR A 82 31.00 -21.66 -28.06
N CYS A 83 29.78 -21.25 -28.39
CA CYS A 83 28.74 -20.96 -27.41
C CYS A 83 28.44 -22.27 -26.67
N ARG A 84 29.07 -22.44 -25.51
CA ARG A 84 28.73 -23.47 -24.54
C ARG A 84 27.32 -23.12 -24.03
N PRO A 85 26.29 -23.96 -24.23
CA PRO A 85 25.02 -23.70 -23.58
C PRO A 85 25.24 -23.87 -22.08
N SER A 86 25.15 -22.78 -21.32
CA SER A 86 25.08 -22.82 -19.87
C SER A 86 23.72 -23.41 -19.47
N LEU A 87 23.62 -24.73 -19.55
CA LEU A 87 22.54 -25.54 -18.98
C LEU A 87 22.73 -25.59 -17.47
N THR A 88 22.34 -24.53 -16.79
CA THR A 88 21.80 -24.58 -15.42
C THR A 88 20.98 -23.33 -15.23
N SER A 89 19.72 -23.38 -15.66
CA SER A 89 18.69 -22.46 -15.19
C SER A 89 18.31 -22.88 -13.76
N PRO A 90 18.59 -22.08 -12.72
CA PRO A 90 17.98 -22.28 -11.40
C PRO A 90 16.58 -21.63 -11.38
N GLY A 91 15.88 -21.61 -12.53
CA GLY A 91 14.59 -20.94 -12.68
C GLY A 91 13.40 -21.78 -12.20
N SER A 92 13.52 -23.12 -12.18
CA SER A 92 12.36 -23.97 -11.92
C SER A 92 12.06 -24.23 -10.44
N VAL A 93 13.05 -24.11 -9.54
CA VAL A 93 12.81 -24.24 -8.08
C VAL A 93 12.47 -22.89 -7.45
N ARG A 94 12.77 -21.79 -8.13
CA ARG A 94 12.48 -20.42 -7.67
C ARG A 94 11.02 -20.01 -7.88
N THR A 95 10.36 -20.59 -8.88
CA THR A 95 8.96 -20.26 -9.25
C THR A 95 7.92 -20.85 -8.29
N MET A 96 8.16 -22.01 -7.67
CA MET A 96 7.29 -22.49 -6.58
C MET A 96 7.53 -21.75 -5.26
N ARG A 97 8.79 -21.36 -4.96
CA ARG A 97 9.11 -20.50 -3.79
C ARG A 97 8.42 -19.14 -3.88
N ALA A 98 8.34 -18.57 -5.08
CA ALA A 98 7.71 -17.28 -5.34
C ALA A 98 6.18 -17.25 -5.16
N MET A 99 5.49 -18.38 -5.02
CA MET A 99 4.03 -18.38 -4.83
C MET A 99 3.63 -17.95 -3.42
N LEU A 100 4.44 -18.27 -2.40
CA LEU A 100 4.26 -17.84 -1.01
C LEU A 100 5.63 -17.78 -0.33
N ASP A 101 6.42 -16.74 -0.61
CA ASP A 101 7.60 -16.43 0.20
C ASP A 101 7.13 -15.96 1.60
N TYR A 102 6.77 -16.91 2.45
CA TYR A 102 6.29 -16.68 3.81
C TYR A 102 7.27 -15.81 4.62
N ALA A 103 8.57 -16.04 4.43
CA ALA A 103 9.62 -15.21 5.01
C ALA A 103 9.54 -13.75 4.54
N ALA A 104 9.22 -13.48 3.27
CA ALA A 104 9.07 -12.12 2.77
C ALA A 104 7.85 -11.41 3.37
N ILE A 105 6.74 -12.15 3.54
CA ILE A 105 5.52 -11.65 4.20
C ILE A 105 5.80 -11.27 5.66
N ILE A 106 6.45 -12.16 6.42
CA ILE A 106 6.81 -11.87 7.81
C ILE A 106 7.79 -10.70 7.89
N ASN A 107 8.84 -10.70 7.07
CA ASN A 107 9.83 -9.62 7.09
C ASN A 107 9.16 -8.28 6.79
N ARG A 108 8.19 -8.25 5.87
CA ARG A 108 7.38 -7.06 5.61
C ARG A 108 6.57 -6.65 6.84
N ALA A 109 5.89 -7.59 7.50
CA ALA A 109 5.10 -7.30 8.69
C ALA A 109 5.98 -6.71 9.81
N ILE A 110 7.17 -7.28 10.03
CA ILE A 110 8.15 -6.79 11.00
C ILE A 110 8.65 -5.39 10.61
N GLU A 111 8.98 -5.16 9.34
CA GLU A 111 9.40 -3.84 8.85
C GLU A 111 8.30 -2.79 9.07
N LEU A 112 7.04 -3.17 8.87
CA LEU A 112 5.89 -2.31 9.10
C LEU A 112 5.74 -1.93 10.59
N LEU A 113 5.93 -2.90 11.49
CA LEU A 113 5.82 -2.71 12.95
C LEU A 113 7.03 -2.01 13.58
N THR A 114 8.20 -2.05 12.92
CA THR A 114 9.43 -1.42 13.45
C THR A 114 9.71 -0.08 12.79
N ASN A 115 9.49 0.05 11.49
CA ASN A 115 9.84 1.21 10.67
C ASN A 115 8.73 1.56 9.66
N PRO A 116 7.54 1.96 10.13
CA PRO A 116 6.36 2.12 9.28
C PRO A 116 6.56 3.16 8.16
N ARG A 117 7.23 4.29 8.47
CA ARG A 117 7.49 5.35 7.48
C ARG A 117 8.36 4.90 6.32
N ARG A 118 9.28 3.95 6.54
CA ARG A 118 10.14 3.41 5.49
C ARG A 118 9.35 2.40 4.66
N ALA A 119 8.67 1.48 5.33
CA ALA A 119 7.87 0.45 4.69
C ALA A 119 6.78 1.05 3.77
N PHE A 120 6.04 2.07 4.24
CA PHE A 120 5.00 2.71 3.43
C PHE A 120 5.53 3.45 2.19
N ARG A 121 6.77 3.96 2.21
CA ARG A 121 7.38 4.55 1.00
C ARG A 121 7.63 3.49 -0.07
N VAL A 122 8.18 2.34 0.33
CA VAL A 122 8.39 1.21 -0.58
C VAL A 122 7.05 0.70 -1.15
N ILE A 123 6.02 0.59 -0.28
CA ILE A 123 4.67 0.15 -0.69
C ILE A 123 3.98 1.14 -1.63
N ARG A 124 4.27 2.44 -1.51
CA ARG A 124 3.75 3.48 -2.41
C ARG A 124 4.23 3.25 -3.84
N ASP A 125 5.51 2.91 -4.00
CA ASP A 125 6.15 2.74 -5.32
C ASP A 125 5.79 1.41 -5.99
N GLU A 126 5.25 0.45 -5.25
CA GLU A 126 4.81 -0.83 -5.80
C GLU A 126 3.55 -0.68 -6.66
N THR A 127 3.55 -1.26 -7.85
CA THR A 127 2.40 -1.24 -8.77
C THR A 127 1.40 -2.38 -8.51
N VAL A 128 1.56 -3.13 -7.42
CA VAL A 128 0.68 -4.25 -7.08
C VAL A 128 -0.74 -3.77 -6.77
N PRO A 129 -1.78 -4.39 -7.35
CA PRO A 129 -3.16 -4.04 -7.05
C PRO A 129 -3.57 -4.48 -5.64
N GLY A 130 -4.19 -3.56 -4.89
CA GLY A 130 -4.61 -3.70 -3.50
C GLY A 130 -5.52 -4.90 -3.25
N ARG A 131 -6.47 -5.16 -4.16
CA ARG A 131 -7.35 -6.34 -4.05
C ARG A 131 -6.59 -7.65 -4.12
N SER A 132 -5.50 -7.74 -4.88
CA SER A 132 -4.68 -8.96 -4.95
C SER A 132 -3.89 -9.21 -3.66
N LEU A 133 -3.61 -8.17 -2.87
CA LEU A 133 -2.92 -8.30 -1.59
C LEU A 133 -3.79 -8.99 -0.53
N ILE A 134 -5.11 -8.98 -0.67
CA ILE A 134 -6.01 -9.67 0.26
C ILE A 134 -5.71 -11.18 0.26
N LEU A 135 -5.63 -11.78 -0.92
CA LEU A 135 -5.37 -13.22 -1.04
C LEU A 135 -3.90 -13.58 -0.83
N ARG A 136 -2.95 -12.69 -1.17
CA ARG A 136 -1.51 -12.97 -1.13
C ARG A 136 -0.87 -12.66 0.23
N TYR A 137 -1.40 -11.69 0.97
CA TYR A 137 -0.86 -11.22 2.25
C TYR A 137 -1.86 -11.45 3.38
N THR A 138 -3.07 -10.89 3.28
CA THR A 138 -4.05 -10.96 4.37
C THR A 138 -4.45 -12.40 4.67
N LEU A 139 -4.71 -13.24 3.66
CA LEU A 139 -5.08 -14.64 3.86
C LEU A 139 -4.07 -15.38 4.76
N VAL A 140 -2.77 -15.18 4.49
CA VAL A 140 -1.68 -15.84 5.22
C VAL A 140 -1.60 -15.32 6.66
N LEU A 141 -1.74 -14.00 6.86
CA LEU A 141 -1.70 -13.40 8.20
C LEU A 141 -2.96 -13.72 9.01
N ALA A 142 -4.13 -13.76 8.37
CA ALA A 142 -5.43 -14.04 9.00
C ALA A 142 -5.59 -15.52 9.35
N ALA A 143 -4.91 -16.42 8.63
CA ALA A 143 -4.88 -17.84 9.00
C ALA A 143 -4.27 -18.07 10.39
N VAL A 144 -3.31 -17.22 10.81
CA VAL A 144 -2.66 -17.33 12.13
C VAL A 144 -3.66 -17.19 13.28
N PRO A 145 -4.39 -16.08 13.44
CA PRO A 145 -5.37 -15.94 14.51
C PRO A 145 -6.54 -16.91 14.39
N THR A 146 -6.91 -17.34 13.17
CA THR A 146 -7.92 -18.39 12.99
C THR A 146 -7.48 -19.71 13.63
N VAL A 147 -6.24 -20.14 13.40
CA VAL A 147 -5.69 -21.37 14.01
C VAL A 147 -5.53 -21.20 15.53
N CYS A 148 -5.06 -20.03 16.00
CA CYS A 148 -4.95 -19.75 17.43
C CYS A 148 -6.30 -19.81 18.14
N THR A 149 -7.34 -19.22 17.53
CA THR A 149 -8.71 -19.22 18.07
C THR A 149 -9.28 -20.64 18.09
N PHE A 150 -9.09 -21.41 17.02
CA PHE A 150 -9.49 -22.81 16.95
C PHE A 150 -8.87 -23.65 18.08
N LEU A 151 -7.55 -23.55 18.26
CA LEU A 151 -6.84 -24.29 19.31
C LEU A 151 -7.26 -23.82 20.71
N GLY A 152 -7.49 -22.52 20.89
CA GLY A 152 -8.06 -21.96 22.11
C GLY A 152 -9.40 -22.64 22.43
N GLN A 153 -10.36 -22.59 21.51
CA GLN A 153 -11.69 -23.17 21.69
C GLN A 153 -11.66 -24.68 21.99
N LEU A 154 -10.76 -25.43 21.34
CA LEU A 154 -10.55 -26.85 21.63
C LEU A 154 -10.05 -27.07 23.06
N SER A 155 -9.11 -26.25 23.55
CA SER A 155 -8.58 -26.36 24.91
C SER A 155 -9.63 -26.10 26.00
N TYR A 156 -10.65 -25.29 25.69
CA TYR A 156 -11.78 -25.00 26.58
C TYR A 156 -12.94 -26.02 26.46
N GLY A 157 -12.82 -27.03 25.60
CA GLY A 157 -13.80 -28.11 25.49
C GLY A 157 -15.08 -27.73 24.74
N LEU A 158 -15.08 -26.68 23.91
CA LEU A 158 -16.26 -26.23 23.14
C LEU A 158 -16.67 -27.19 22.00
N GLY A 159 -15.94 -28.29 21.82
CA GLY A 159 -16.22 -29.31 20.80
C GLY A 159 -15.58 -29.01 19.44
N PHE A 160 -15.15 -30.06 18.74
CA PHE A 160 -14.42 -29.94 17.48
C PHE A 160 -15.26 -29.31 16.36
N GLY A 161 -16.50 -29.77 16.19
CA GLY A 161 -17.39 -29.26 15.13
C GLY A 161 -17.71 -27.78 15.27
N PHE A 162 -18.04 -27.35 16.50
CA PHE A 162 -18.25 -25.93 16.81
C PHE A 162 -17.01 -25.09 16.53
N SER A 163 -15.87 -25.51 17.06
CA SER A 163 -14.61 -24.76 16.94
C SER A 163 -14.20 -24.62 15.46
N LEU A 164 -14.38 -25.69 14.67
CA LEU A 164 -14.05 -25.69 13.25
C LEU A 164 -14.98 -24.76 12.47
N LEU A 165 -16.30 -24.86 12.70
CA LEU A 165 -17.28 -24.00 12.03
C LEU A 165 -17.06 -22.53 12.35
N HIS A 166 -16.89 -22.19 13.63
CA HIS A 166 -16.61 -20.83 14.08
C HIS A 166 -15.35 -20.27 13.42
N SER A 167 -14.26 -21.04 13.42
CA SER A 167 -12.99 -20.64 12.83
C SER A 167 -13.08 -20.41 11.33
N MET A 168 -13.82 -21.27 10.59
CA MET A 168 -14.05 -21.10 9.17
C MET A 168 -14.89 -19.85 8.85
N LEU A 169 -15.96 -19.61 9.62
CA LEU A 169 -16.79 -18.42 9.46
C LEU A 169 -16.00 -17.14 9.75
N MET A 170 -15.20 -17.13 10.83
CA MET A 170 -14.36 -16.00 11.19
C MET A 170 -13.30 -15.69 10.11
N LEU A 171 -12.67 -16.71 9.53
CA LEU A 171 -11.75 -16.51 8.41
C LEU A 171 -12.45 -15.86 7.21
N GLY A 172 -13.68 -16.30 6.91
CA GLY A 172 -14.52 -15.68 5.88
C GLY A 172 -14.83 -14.20 6.19
N VAL A 173 -15.16 -13.88 7.44
CA VAL A 173 -15.39 -12.50 7.91
C VAL A 173 -14.14 -11.64 7.77
N TYR A 174 -12.96 -12.15 8.12
CA TYR A 174 -11.70 -11.42 7.98
C TYR A 174 -11.41 -11.04 6.52
N LEU A 175 -11.57 -11.99 5.60
CA LEU A 175 -11.40 -11.75 4.17
C LEU A 175 -12.48 -10.81 3.62
N GLY A 176 -13.75 -11.06 3.94
CA GLY A 176 -14.89 -10.24 3.50
C GLY A 176 -14.79 -8.79 3.97
N THR A 177 -14.38 -8.59 5.23
CA THR A 177 -14.13 -7.25 5.80
C THR A 177 -13.04 -6.53 5.03
N MET A 178 -11.94 -7.21 4.68
CA MET A 178 -10.87 -6.59 3.88
C MET A 178 -11.31 -6.26 2.45
N PHE A 179 -12.21 -7.04 1.84
CA PHE A 179 -12.79 -6.68 0.55
C PHE A 179 -13.67 -5.43 0.62
N LEU A 180 -14.43 -5.26 1.70
CA LEU A 180 -15.36 -4.16 1.91
C LEU A 180 -14.67 -2.86 2.39
N ILE A 181 -13.60 -2.96 3.18
CA ILE A 181 -13.00 -1.80 3.84
C ILE A 181 -12.32 -0.84 2.87
N GLY A 182 -11.72 -1.34 1.78
CA GLY A 182 -11.01 -0.49 0.81
C GLY A 182 -11.92 0.56 0.16
N PRO A 183 -13.04 0.18 -0.46
CA PRO A 183 -13.99 1.11 -1.04
C PRO A 183 -14.62 2.02 0.00
N LEU A 184 -14.87 1.52 1.21
CA LEU A 184 -15.47 2.31 2.29
C LEU A 184 -14.53 3.42 2.75
N VAL A 185 -13.24 3.13 2.95
CA VAL A 185 -12.22 4.13 3.29
C VAL A 185 -11.96 5.08 2.12
N ASN A 186 -11.96 4.58 0.89
CA ASN A 186 -11.86 5.43 -0.31
C ASN A 186 -13.06 6.39 -0.46
N ALA A 187 -14.27 5.95 -0.09
CA ALA A 187 -15.47 6.77 -0.12
C ALA A 187 -15.38 7.95 0.86
N MET A 188 -14.71 7.75 2.01
CA MET A 188 -14.49 8.78 3.03
C MET A 188 -13.43 9.81 2.64
N ALA A 189 -12.49 9.47 1.75
CA ALA A 189 -11.33 10.31 1.41
C ALA A 189 -11.66 11.80 1.09
N PRO A 190 -12.70 12.13 0.28
CA PRO A 190 -13.01 13.52 -0.05
C PRO A 190 -13.44 14.37 1.15
N SER A 191 -14.13 13.76 2.12
CA SER A 191 -14.58 14.46 3.34
C SER A 191 -13.39 14.98 4.16
N PHE A 192 -12.23 14.34 4.01
CA PHE A 192 -10.99 14.71 4.69
C PHE A 192 -9.99 15.45 3.78
N GLY A 193 -10.41 15.93 2.61
CA GLY A 193 -9.55 16.64 1.66
C GLY A 193 -8.45 15.76 1.06
N THR A 194 -8.69 14.45 0.98
CA THR A 194 -7.75 13.46 0.44
C THR A 194 -8.21 13.01 -0.95
N VAL A 195 -7.25 12.70 -1.84
CA VAL A 195 -7.56 12.22 -3.19
C VAL A 195 -8.13 10.80 -3.12
N ARG A 196 -9.21 10.54 -3.88
CA ARG A 196 -9.75 9.19 -4.04
C ARG A 196 -8.76 8.32 -4.81
N ASN A 197 -8.25 7.29 -4.15
CA ASN A 197 -7.42 6.27 -4.76
C ASN A 197 -7.71 4.93 -4.05
N GLU A 198 -8.53 4.11 -4.71
CA GLU A 198 -8.98 2.84 -4.16
C GLU A 198 -7.80 1.88 -3.93
N ASN A 199 -6.82 1.87 -4.85
CA ASN A 199 -5.64 1.03 -4.72
C ASN A 199 -4.82 1.39 -3.48
N ALA A 200 -4.64 2.69 -3.23
CA ALA A 200 -3.96 3.19 -2.04
C ALA A 200 -4.75 2.89 -0.76
N ALA A 201 -6.08 3.03 -0.78
CA ALA A 201 -6.94 2.73 0.36
C ALA A 201 -6.89 1.24 0.76
N TYR A 202 -6.90 0.31 -0.21
CA TYR A 202 -6.72 -1.11 0.07
C TYR A 202 -5.37 -1.40 0.71
N LYS A 203 -4.27 -0.88 0.13
CA LYS A 203 -2.93 -1.06 0.71
C LYS A 203 -2.86 -0.50 2.13
N LEU A 204 -3.40 0.69 2.35
CA LEU A 204 -3.45 1.33 3.66
C LEU A 204 -4.10 0.42 4.70
N MET A 205 -5.28 -0.12 4.41
CA MET A 205 -6.01 -0.95 5.37
C MET A 205 -5.39 -2.33 5.54
N ILE A 206 -4.98 -2.99 4.46
CA ILE A 206 -4.36 -4.32 4.52
C ILE A 206 -3.09 -4.29 5.39
N TYR A 207 -2.23 -3.29 5.17
CA TYR A 207 -1.02 -3.15 5.97
C TYR A 207 -1.31 -2.56 7.34
N GLY A 208 -2.23 -1.61 7.47
CA GLY A 208 -2.61 -0.99 8.74
C GLY A 208 -3.14 -1.98 9.78
N VAL A 209 -3.84 -3.03 9.35
CA VAL A 209 -4.42 -4.07 10.22
C VAL A 209 -3.41 -5.16 10.61
N THR A 210 -2.18 -5.12 10.07
CA THR A 210 -1.09 -6.06 10.44
C THR A 210 -0.91 -6.30 11.95
N PRO A 211 -0.92 -5.28 12.83
CA PRO A 211 -0.77 -5.48 14.27
C PRO A 211 -1.95 -6.23 14.87
N VAL A 212 -3.15 -6.11 14.31
CA VAL A 212 -4.33 -6.85 14.76
C VAL A 212 -4.16 -8.34 14.47
N TRP A 213 -3.62 -8.69 13.30
CA TRP A 213 -3.31 -10.09 12.97
C TRP A 213 -2.25 -10.68 13.89
N VAL A 214 -1.20 -9.90 14.18
CA VAL A 214 -0.11 -10.33 15.09
C VAL A 214 -0.59 -10.43 16.53
N ALA A 215 -1.35 -9.45 17.01
CA ALA A 215 -1.94 -9.49 18.34
C ALA A 215 -2.94 -10.66 18.48
N GLY A 216 -3.59 -11.05 17.38
CA GLY A 216 -4.47 -12.20 17.31
C GLY A 216 -3.83 -13.52 17.73
N VAL A 217 -2.50 -13.66 17.76
CA VAL A 217 -1.82 -14.84 18.32
C VAL A 217 -2.12 -15.01 19.81
N LEU A 218 -2.33 -13.91 20.53
CA LEU A 218 -2.60 -13.90 21.96
C LEU A 218 -4.03 -14.32 22.31
N THR A 219 -4.93 -14.48 21.32
CA THR A 219 -6.30 -14.96 21.56
C THR A 219 -6.36 -16.42 22.00
N LEU A 220 -5.25 -17.16 21.87
CA LEU A 220 -5.10 -18.49 22.46
C LEU A 220 -5.37 -18.50 23.97
N PHE A 221 -5.06 -17.39 24.66
CA PHE A 221 -5.36 -17.20 26.07
C PHE A 221 -6.46 -16.13 26.22
N PRO A 222 -7.71 -16.51 26.55
CA PRO A 222 -8.84 -15.59 26.67
C PRO A 222 -8.59 -14.42 27.62
N GLY A 223 -7.84 -14.64 28.72
CA GLY A 223 -7.48 -13.56 29.66
C GLY A 223 -6.58 -12.48 29.06
N LEU A 224 -5.81 -12.80 28.02
CA LEU A 224 -4.94 -11.86 27.29
C LEU A 224 -5.61 -11.26 26.05
N SER A 225 -6.77 -11.77 25.64
CA SER A 225 -7.46 -11.34 24.42
C SER A 225 -7.83 -9.85 24.43
N ILE A 226 -8.20 -9.30 25.60
CA ILE A 226 -8.53 -7.88 25.75
C ILE A 226 -7.29 -7.01 25.54
N LEU A 227 -6.16 -7.41 26.14
CA LEU A 227 -4.87 -6.72 25.94
C LEU A 227 -4.44 -6.81 24.47
N ALA A 228 -4.64 -7.97 23.84
CA ALA A 228 -4.35 -8.18 22.44
C ALA A 228 -5.17 -7.24 21.53
N MET A 229 -6.48 -7.12 21.78
CA MET A 229 -7.31 -6.17 21.06
C MET A 229 -6.83 -4.74 21.26
N LEU A 230 -6.57 -4.33 22.49
CA LEU A 230 -6.17 -2.95 22.79
C LEU A 230 -4.82 -2.61 22.15
N ALA A 231 -3.84 -3.51 22.24
CA ALA A 231 -2.52 -3.33 21.63
C ALA A 231 -2.60 -3.35 20.09
N GLY A 232 -3.35 -4.30 19.52
CA GLY A 232 -3.51 -4.46 18.08
C GLY A 232 -4.22 -3.26 17.44
N PHE A 233 -5.39 -2.88 17.96
CA PHE A 233 -6.13 -1.72 17.45
C PHE A 233 -5.43 -0.39 17.78
N GLY A 234 -4.84 -0.26 18.96
CA GLY A 234 -4.08 0.93 19.33
C GLY A 234 -2.91 1.20 18.39
N TYR A 235 -2.13 0.16 18.06
CA TYR A 235 -1.03 0.31 17.11
C TYR A 235 -1.53 0.45 15.65
N SER A 236 -2.65 -0.18 15.29
CA SER A 236 -3.26 -0.03 13.97
C SER A 236 -3.59 1.44 13.65
N VAL A 237 -4.12 2.20 14.62
CA VAL A 237 -4.34 3.66 14.47
C VAL A 237 -3.06 4.39 14.09
N TYR A 238 -1.94 4.07 14.75
CA TYR A 238 -0.65 4.67 14.45
C TYR A 238 -0.16 4.32 13.03
N LEU A 239 -0.31 3.06 12.60
CA LEU A 239 0.04 2.65 11.23
C LEU A 239 -0.81 3.34 10.18
N VAL A 240 -2.13 3.38 10.38
CA VAL A 240 -3.04 4.04 9.45
C VAL A 240 -2.73 5.54 9.37
N TYR A 241 -2.33 6.16 10.48
CA TYR A 241 -1.86 7.54 10.48
C TYR A 241 -0.58 7.77 9.67
N GLN A 242 0.43 6.91 9.78
CA GLN A 242 1.62 7.02 8.92
C GLN A 242 1.29 6.71 7.46
N GLY A 243 0.46 5.69 7.23
CA GLY A 243 0.10 5.23 5.90
C GLY A 243 -0.76 6.23 5.14
N CYS A 244 -1.73 6.89 5.77
CA CYS A 244 -2.61 7.84 5.07
C CYS A 244 -1.83 9.04 4.52
N ARG A 245 -0.87 9.55 5.31
CA ARG A 245 0.02 10.65 4.90
C ARG A 245 0.90 10.28 3.71
N ILE A 246 1.35 9.03 3.61
CA ILE A 246 2.32 8.60 2.60
C ILE A 246 1.64 8.05 1.35
N LEU A 247 0.55 7.29 1.49
CA LEU A 247 -0.12 6.60 0.37
C LEU A 247 -1.23 7.45 -0.26
N MET A 248 -1.94 8.26 0.53
CA MET A 248 -3.09 9.04 0.05
C MET A 248 -2.84 10.54 0.05
N ASP A 249 -1.64 10.98 0.44
CA ASP A 249 -1.23 12.39 0.50
C ASP A 249 -2.22 13.26 1.33
N THR A 250 -2.74 12.72 2.44
CA THR A 250 -3.67 13.41 3.35
C THR A 250 -2.98 14.57 4.08
N PRO A 251 -3.61 15.77 4.18
CA PRO A 251 -3.06 16.90 4.92
C PRO A 251 -2.93 16.58 6.42
N GLU A 252 -1.85 17.05 7.06
CA GLU A 252 -1.49 16.68 8.44
C GLU A 252 -2.56 17.03 9.47
N GLU A 253 -3.27 18.14 9.25
CA GLU A 253 -4.38 18.61 10.10
C GLU A 253 -5.55 17.62 10.15
N LYS A 254 -5.80 16.89 9.05
CA LYS A 254 -6.93 15.96 8.91
C LYS A 254 -6.51 14.49 9.01
N ALA A 255 -5.20 14.20 8.97
CA ALA A 255 -4.66 12.85 8.99
C ALA A 255 -5.07 12.07 10.24
N VAL A 256 -5.09 12.71 11.41
CA VAL A 256 -5.53 12.07 12.67
C VAL A 256 -7.01 11.70 12.60
N ALA A 257 -7.86 12.64 12.18
CA ALA A 257 -9.31 12.43 12.08
C ALA A 257 -9.63 11.33 11.05
N PHE A 258 -8.98 11.33 9.88
CA PHE A 258 -9.15 10.29 8.87
C PHE A 258 -8.73 8.91 9.38
N SER A 259 -7.61 8.83 10.12
CA SER A 259 -7.10 7.55 10.62
C SER A 259 -8.01 6.95 11.69
N LEU A 260 -8.49 7.78 12.63
CA LEU A 260 -9.48 7.36 13.62
C LEU A 260 -10.79 6.94 12.95
N ALA A 261 -11.23 7.67 11.92
CA ALA A 261 -12.44 7.32 11.19
C ALA A 261 -12.29 5.99 10.42
N ALA A 262 -11.16 5.76 9.76
CA ALA A 262 -10.88 4.52 9.03
C ALA A 262 -10.79 3.29 9.97
N VAL A 263 -10.09 3.42 11.11
CA VAL A 263 -10.03 2.36 12.11
C VAL A 263 -11.38 2.17 12.83
N GLY A 264 -12.10 3.25 13.09
CA GLY A 264 -13.44 3.19 13.69
C GLY A 264 -14.42 2.43 12.79
N VAL A 265 -14.40 2.71 11.49
CA VAL A 265 -15.19 1.97 10.50
C VAL A 265 -14.78 0.49 10.45
N LEU A 266 -13.48 0.19 10.44
CA LEU A 266 -12.99 -1.19 10.53
C LEU A 266 -13.53 -1.90 11.78
N LEU A 267 -13.47 -1.24 12.94
CA LEU A 267 -13.95 -1.78 14.20
C LEU A 267 -15.45 -2.06 14.13
N VAL A 268 -16.25 -1.10 13.65
CA VAL A 268 -17.71 -1.26 13.49
C VAL A 268 -18.04 -2.43 12.58
N VAL A 269 -17.41 -2.51 11.40
CA VAL A 269 -17.66 -3.61 10.44
C VAL A 269 -17.27 -4.96 11.05
N THR A 270 -16.12 -5.03 11.73
CA THR A 270 -15.63 -6.28 12.33
C THR A 270 -16.51 -6.72 13.50
N VAL A 271 -16.97 -5.79 14.35
CA VAL A 271 -17.86 -6.09 15.47
C VAL A 271 -19.22 -6.55 14.96
N ILE A 272 -19.81 -5.87 13.98
CA ILE A 272 -21.10 -6.29 13.40
C ILE A 272 -20.98 -7.68 12.78
N ALA A 273 -19.95 -7.92 11.96
CA ALA A 273 -19.74 -9.22 11.33
C ALA A 273 -19.45 -10.32 12.37
N GLY A 274 -18.67 -10.02 13.41
CA GLY A 274 -18.42 -10.92 14.53
C GLY A 274 -19.71 -11.29 15.27
N VAL A 275 -20.54 -10.31 15.64
CA VAL A 275 -21.84 -10.57 16.27
C VAL A 275 -22.72 -11.47 15.40
N ILE A 276 -22.76 -11.26 14.08
CA ILE A 276 -23.52 -12.12 13.18
C ILE A 276 -23.01 -13.56 13.25
N VAL A 277 -21.69 -13.79 13.23
CA VAL A 277 -21.11 -15.14 13.37
C VAL A 277 -21.47 -15.74 14.73
N GLU A 278 -21.34 -14.98 15.81
CA GLU A 278 -21.69 -15.48 17.15
C GLU A 278 -23.18 -15.84 17.26
N GLN A 279 -24.09 -15.10 16.61
CA GLN A 279 -25.51 -15.46 16.55
C GLN A 279 -25.75 -16.74 15.73
N MET A 280 -25.10 -16.87 14.57
CA MET A 280 -25.24 -18.05 13.72
C MET A 280 -24.76 -19.30 14.45
N VAL A 281 -23.57 -19.27 15.04
CA VAL A 281 -23.00 -20.43 15.74
C VAL A 281 -23.70 -20.65 17.09
N GLY A 282 -24.05 -19.59 17.81
CA GLY A 282 -24.79 -19.66 19.08
C GLY A 282 -26.18 -20.28 18.94
N SER A 283 -26.87 -20.04 17.82
CA SER A 283 -28.16 -20.69 17.52
C SER A 283 -28.05 -22.21 17.31
N MET A 284 -26.87 -22.71 16.93
CA MET A 284 -26.59 -24.14 16.75
C MET A 284 -26.20 -24.84 18.06
N VAL A 285 -25.74 -24.06 19.07
CA VAL A 285 -25.34 -24.52 20.41
C VAL A 285 -26.34 -24.07 21.47
N ALA A 286 -27.57 -23.70 21.08
CA ALA A 286 -28.64 -23.61 22.04
C ALA A 286 -28.84 -25.02 22.64
N PRO A 287 -28.75 -25.20 23.97
CA PRO A 287 -29.43 -26.35 24.56
C PRO A 287 -30.89 -26.22 24.14
N ASN A 288 -31.57 -27.34 23.88
CA ASN A 288 -33.03 -27.35 23.93
C ASN A 288 -33.45 -26.43 25.08
N PRO A 289 -34.35 -25.44 24.88
CA PRO A 289 -34.84 -24.66 26.01
C PRO A 289 -35.24 -25.69 27.05
N ILE A 290 -34.56 -25.68 28.21
CA ILE A 290 -34.95 -26.50 29.33
C ILE A 290 -36.34 -25.98 29.65
N VAL A 291 -37.36 -26.68 29.14
CA VAL A 291 -38.73 -26.47 29.55
C VAL A 291 -38.70 -26.65 31.06
N PRO A 292 -38.95 -25.61 31.86
CA PRO A 292 -39.09 -25.78 33.30
C PRO A 292 -40.36 -26.60 33.51
N GLY A 293 -40.20 -27.91 33.68
CA GLY A 293 -41.31 -28.87 33.75
C GLY A 293 -41.17 -30.00 32.74
N GLY A 294 -40.35 -30.99 33.07
CA GLY A 294 -40.11 -32.14 32.22
C GLY A 294 -41.34 -33.02 31.98
N ARG A 295 -41.56 -33.37 30.71
CA ARG A 295 -41.92 -34.74 30.28
C ARG A 295 -41.25 -35.00 28.92
N PRO A 296 -40.51 -36.11 28.73
CA PRO A 296 -40.12 -36.56 27.40
C PRO A 296 -41.39 -36.90 26.59
N LEU A 297 -41.51 -36.37 25.37
CA LEU A 297 -42.56 -36.80 24.46
C LEU A 297 -42.22 -38.22 23.95
N PRO A 298 -43.18 -39.16 23.95
CA PRO A 298 -42.96 -40.48 23.40
C PRO A 298 -42.72 -40.37 21.90
N ILE A 299 -41.64 -41.00 21.44
CA ILE A 299 -41.26 -41.08 20.03
C ILE A 299 -42.25 -42.05 19.37
N PRO A 300 -43.02 -41.65 18.34
CA PRO A 300 -43.76 -42.61 17.54
C PRO A 300 -42.78 -43.46 16.71
N HIS A 301 -42.89 -44.78 16.84
CA HIS A 301 -42.21 -45.76 16.00
C HIS A 301 -42.72 -45.70 14.56
#